data_AF-A0A934IWU1-F1
#
_entry.id   AF-A0A934IWU1-F1
#
_cell.length_a   1.000
_cell.length_b   1.000
_cell.length_c   1.000
_cell.angle_alpha   90.00
_cell.angle_beta   90.00
_cell.angle_gamma   90.00
#
_symmetry.space_group_name_H-M   'P 1'
#
loop_
_entity.id
_entity.type
_entity.pdbx_description
1 polymer ?
#
loop_
_entity_poly.entity_id
_entity_poly.type
_entity_poly.pdbx_seq_one_letter_code
_entity_poly.pdbx_strand_id
1 'polypeptide(L)'
;MELFARQGYEATTIEAIAAAAGISRRTFFHYFKTKDDVLLSQQAGLGEQLIAALAAEPDAGTPMRTVHAAMRRIASSYPLEELVVIDRLMLSIEAVQSRKQANYIRDEKLVLEALRQRWPMEDDMSLRVTAFVAIGCTRLSLDAWRAAGGTRPIVEYLDRAFAALTSDLARG
;
A
#
# COMPACT_ATOMS: atom_id res chain seq x y z
N MET A 1 11.05 6.27 10.22
CA MET A 1 10.89 7.22 9.10
C MET A 1 11.45 8.60 9.43
N GLU A 2 11.25 9.10 10.65
CA GLU A 2 11.81 10.38 11.12
C GLU A 2 13.31 10.57 10.83
N LEU A 3 14.13 9.55 11.06
CA LEU A 3 15.57 9.64 10.81
C LEU A 3 15.89 9.90 9.32
N PHE A 4 15.22 9.18 8.41
CA PHE A 4 15.37 9.43 6.98
C PHE A 4 14.87 10.81 6.56
N ALA A 5 13.77 11.28 7.16
CA ALA A 5 13.23 12.61 6.91
C ALA A 5 14.20 13.72 7.32
N ARG A 6 14.86 13.55 8.47
CA ARG A 6 15.72 14.58 9.08
C ARG A 6 17.10 14.71 8.42
N GLN A 7 17.73 13.60 8.06
CA GLN A 7 19.12 13.61 7.56
C GLN A 7 19.28 13.04 6.15
N GLY A 8 18.19 12.57 5.52
CA GLY A 8 18.20 11.96 4.19
C GLY A 8 18.52 10.46 4.21
N TYR A 9 18.19 9.78 3.11
CA TYR A 9 18.42 8.34 2.95
C TYR A 9 19.90 7.99 3.02
N GLU A 10 20.73 8.66 2.22
CA GLU A 10 22.15 8.33 2.07
C GLU A 10 22.93 8.49 3.36
N ALA A 11 22.74 9.60 4.07
CA ALA A 11 23.43 9.86 5.34
C ALA A 11 22.92 8.99 6.50
N THR A 12 21.81 8.26 6.33
CA THR A 12 21.29 7.36 7.36
C THR A 12 21.95 5.99 7.28
N THR A 13 22.67 5.60 8.34
CA THR A 13 23.32 4.29 8.45
C THR A 13 22.44 3.27 9.18
N ILE A 14 22.71 1.98 8.99
CA ILE A 14 22.02 0.89 9.72
C ILE A 14 22.26 1.03 11.23
N GLU A 15 23.46 1.45 11.63
CA GLU A 15 23.83 1.71 13.02
C GLU A 15 22.97 2.83 13.61
N ALA A 16 22.78 3.93 12.87
CA ALA A 16 21.94 5.04 13.32
C ALA A 16 20.47 4.62 13.42
N ILE A 17 19.97 3.78 12.50
CA ILE A 17 18.61 3.24 12.56
C ILE A 17 18.45 2.33 13.79
N ALA A 18 19.38 1.41 14.00
CA ALA A 18 19.35 0.49 15.14
C ALA A 18 19.40 1.24 16.47
N ALA A 19 20.29 2.24 16.58
CA ALA A 19 20.38 3.10 17.75
C ALA A 19 19.09 3.90 17.99
N ALA A 20 18.52 4.51 16.95
CA ALA A 20 17.26 5.25 17.05
C ALA A 20 16.07 4.35 17.45
N ALA A 21 16.08 3.08 17.02
CA ALA A 21 15.06 2.10 17.36
C ALA A 21 15.31 1.38 18.70
N GLY A 22 16.43 1.66 19.40
CA GLY A 22 16.79 1.00 20.65
C GLY A 22 17.08 -0.50 20.50
N ILE A 23 17.48 -0.97 19.31
CA ILE A 23 17.77 -2.38 19.03
C ILE A 23 19.24 -2.58 18.67
N SER A 24 19.73 -3.81 18.86
CA SER A 24 21.08 -4.16 18.42
C SER A 24 21.17 -4.27 16.90
N ARG A 25 22.37 -4.12 16.32
CA ARG A 25 22.60 -4.37 14.89
C ARG A 25 22.25 -5.81 14.47
N ARG A 26 22.46 -6.78 15.36
CA ARG A 26 22.04 -8.18 15.16
C ARG A 26 20.52 -8.29 15.07
N THR A 27 19.80 -7.59 15.94
CA THR A 27 18.34 -7.52 15.93
C THR A 27 17.83 -6.82 14.67
N PHE A 28 18.48 -5.76 14.22
CA PHE A 28 18.15 -5.13 12.94
C PHE A 28 18.23 -6.14 11.78
N PHE A 29 19.37 -6.84 11.65
CA PHE A 29 19.56 -7.81 10.56
C PHE A 29 18.66 -9.05 10.65
N HIS A 30 18.07 -9.31 11.81
CA HIS A 30 17.04 -10.32 11.95
C HIS A 30 15.75 -9.94 11.20
N TYR A 31 15.38 -8.65 11.20
CA TYR A 31 14.16 -8.16 10.54
C TYR A 31 14.41 -7.66 9.11
N PHE A 32 15.57 -7.04 8.86
CA PHE A 32 15.86 -6.32 7.62
C PHE A 32 17.23 -6.70 7.09
N LYS A 33 17.32 -7.15 5.84
CA LYS A 33 18.61 -7.49 5.22
C LYS A 33 19.33 -6.22 4.75
N THR A 34 18.58 -5.20 4.33
CA THR A 34 19.13 -3.93 3.84
C THR A 34 18.40 -2.72 4.42
N LYS A 35 18.99 -1.53 4.24
CA LYS A 35 18.34 -0.24 4.54
C LYS A 35 17.07 -0.03 3.69
N ASP A 36 17.06 -0.53 2.46
CA ASP A 36 15.87 -0.50 1.59
C ASP A 36 14.72 -1.30 2.17
N ASP A 37 14.99 -2.42 2.87
CA ASP A 37 13.94 -3.25 3.47
C ASP A 37 13.15 -2.48 4.54
N VAL A 38 13.80 -1.52 5.23
CA VAL A 38 13.12 -0.65 6.20
C VAL A 38 12.11 0.25 5.48
N LEU A 39 12.50 0.86 4.37
CA LEU A 39 11.59 1.70 3.56
C LEU A 39 10.46 0.87 2.97
N LEU A 40 10.80 -0.27 2.40
CA LEU A 40 9.84 -1.18 1.80
C LEU A 40 8.89 -1.75 2.85
N SER A 41 9.29 -1.95 4.11
CA SER A 41 8.40 -2.45 5.17
C SER A 41 7.18 -1.56 5.41
N GLN A 42 7.28 -0.26 5.13
CA GLN A 42 6.15 0.68 5.22
C GLN A 42 5.07 0.41 4.16
N GLN A 43 5.42 -0.23 3.04
CA GLN A 43 4.51 -0.59 1.96
C GLN A 43 4.33 -2.11 1.76
N ALA A 44 5.28 -2.93 2.20
CA ALA A 44 5.25 -4.39 2.08
C ALA A 44 4.14 -5.03 2.90
N GLY A 45 3.44 -4.23 3.70
CA GLY A 45 2.21 -4.61 4.38
C GLY A 45 0.94 -4.19 3.64
N LEU A 46 0.94 -3.63 2.43
CA LEU A 46 -0.31 -3.21 1.79
C LEU A 46 -1.27 -4.39 1.59
N GLY A 47 -0.76 -5.51 1.04
CA GLY A 47 -1.54 -6.74 0.92
C GLY A 47 -2.02 -7.25 2.28
N GLU A 48 -1.14 -7.31 3.27
CA GLU A 48 -1.46 -7.78 4.63
C GLU A 48 -2.45 -6.86 5.37
N GLN A 49 -2.30 -5.55 5.24
CA GLN A 49 -3.21 -4.53 5.76
C GLN A 49 -4.57 -4.65 5.09
N LEU A 50 -4.61 -4.85 3.77
CA LEU A 50 -5.86 -5.06 3.05
C LEU A 50 -6.53 -6.35 3.47
N ILE A 51 -5.80 -7.45 3.65
CA ILE A 51 -6.33 -8.71 4.17
C ILE A 51 -6.89 -8.53 5.60
N ALA A 52 -6.13 -7.90 6.48
CA ALA A 52 -6.58 -7.60 7.84
C ALA A 52 -7.80 -6.67 7.84
N ALA A 53 -7.83 -5.72 6.91
CA ALA A 53 -8.95 -4.81 6.78
C ALA A 53 -10.19 -5.48 6.23
N LEU A 54 -10.05 -6.31 5.19
CA LEU A 54 -11.10 -7.16 4.69
C LEU A 54 -11.66 -7.98 5.85
N ALA A 55 -10.84 -8.72 6.59
CA ALA A 55 -11.29 -9.53 7.72
C ALA A 55 -12.08 -8.76 8.79
N ALA A 56 -11.79 -7.46 8.97
CA ALA A 56 -12.47 -6.58 9.91
C ALA A 56 -13.75 -5.92 9.35
N GLU A 57 -13.95 -5.90 8.02
CA GLU A 57 -15.15 -5.34 7.42
C GLU A 57 -16.35 -6.24 7.71
N PRO A 58 -17.43 -5.71 8.34
CA PRO A 58 -18.71 -6.40 8.45
C PRO A 58 -19.18 -6.80 7.04
N ASP A 59 -19.98 -7.86 6.94
CA ASP A 59 -20.34 -8.42 5.63
C ASP A 59 -21.04 -7.36 4.74
N ALA A 60 -20.28 -6.76 3.82
CA ALA A 60 -20.61 -5.47 3.18
C ALA A 60 -21.15 -5.61 1.75
N GLY A 61 -21.64 -6.81 1.41
CA GLY A 61 -22.18 -7.11 0.09
C GLY A 61 -21.11 -7.67 -0.86
N THR A 62 -20.94 -7.05 -2.03
CA THR A 62 -20.08 -7.62 -3.10
C THR A 62 -18.58 -7.53 -2.78
N PRO A 63 -17.74 -8.40 -3.37
CA PRO A 63 -16.28 -8.35 -3.18
C PRO A 63 -15.69 -6.96 -3.44
N MET A 64 -16.08 -6.32 -4.55
CA MET A 64 -15.60 -4.99 -4.94
C MET A 64 -15.95 -3.90 -3.91
N ARG A 65 -17.19 -3.91 -3.39
CA ARG A 65 -17.62 -2.93 -2.38
C ARG A 65 -16.86 -3.10 -1.06
N THR A 66 -16.66 -4.35 -0.65
CA THR A 66 -15.94 -4.67 0.60
C THR A 66 -14.47 -4.28 0.49
N VAL A 67 -13.83 -4.57 -0.64
CA VAL A 67 -12.46 -4.12 -0.93
C VAL A 67 -12.35 -2.60 -0.92
N HIS A 68 -13.26 -1.88 -1.59
CA HIS A 68 -13.24 -0.43 -1.60
C HIS A 68 -13.37 0.15 -0.17
N ALA A 69 -14.29 -0.37 0.64
CA ALA A 69 -14.46 0.04 2.04
C ALA A 69 -13.18 -0.20 2.87
N ALA A 70 -12.61 -1.40 2.78
CA ALA A 70 -11.37 -1.75 3.47
C ALA A 70 -10.21 -0.83 3.08
N MET A 71 -10.06 -0.53 1.78
CA MET A 71 -9.04 0.38 1.27
C MET A 71 -9.26 1.81 1.74
N ARG A 72 -10.50 2.31 1.79
CA ARG A 72 -10.80 3.64 2.35
C ARG A 72 -10.40 3.75 3.81
N ARG A 73 -10.66 2.70 4.60
CA ARG A 73 -10.28 2.66 6.03
C ARG A 73 -8.77 2.75 6.21
N ILE A 74 -8.01 2.02 5.40
CA ILE A 74 -6.54 2.09 5.38
C ILE A 74 -6.09 3.49 4.95
N ALA A 75 -6.57 3.98 3.80
CA ALA A 75 -6.20 5.27 3.24
C ALA A 75 -6.49 6.45 4.18
N SER A 76 -7.55 6.36 4.99
CA SER A 76 -7.93 7.40 5.96
C SER A 76 -7.08 7.38 7.22
N SER A 77 -6.33 6.31 7.48
CA SER A 77 -5.49 6.17 8.67
C SER A 77 -4.09 6.78 8.53
N TYR A 78 -3.66 7.06 7.29
CA TYR A 78 -2.34 7.61 7.02
C TYR A 78 -2.31 9.14 7.18
N PRO A 79 -1.44 9.69 8.06
CA PRO A 79 -1.20 11.13 8.10
C PRO A 79 -0.62 11.62 6.78
N LEU A 80 -1.18 12.69 6.23
CA LEU A 80 -0.81 13.24 4.91
C LEU A 80 0.69 13.56 4.84
N GLU A 81 1.22 14.22 5.87
CA GLU A 81 2.60 14.70 5.97
C GLU A 81 3.60 13.56 5.94
N GLU A 82 3.31 12.48 6.69
CA GLU A 82 4.17 11.30 6.73
C GLU A 82 4.18 10.62 5.36
N LEU A 83 3.02 10.43 4.73
CA LEU A 83 2.92 9.79 3.42
C LEU A 83 3.74 10.53 2.34
N VAL A 84 3.80 11.87 2.39
CA VAL A 84 4.57 12.68 1.40
C VAL A 84 6.06 12.41 1.51
N VAL A 85 6.56 12.38 2.74
CA VAL A 85 7.98 12.14 3.02
C VAL A 85 8.36 10.73 2.59
N ILE A 86 7.56 9.73 2.99
CA ILE A 86 7.81 8.33 2.69
C ILE A 86 7.83 8.11 1.18
N ASP A 87 6.81 8.58 0.47
CA ASP A 87 6.68 8.36 -0.96
C ASP A 87 7.80 9.02 -1.76
N ARG A 88 8.14 10.29 -1.46
CA ARG A 88 9.25 11.01 -2.10
C ARG A 88 10.58 10.25 -1.93
N LEU A 89 10.82 9.74 -0.72
CA LEU A 89 12.04 9.01 -0.42
C LEU A 89 12.15 7.72 -1.25
N MET A 90 11.07 6.94 -1.33
CA MET A 90 11.06 5.69 -2.12
C MET A 90 11.30 5.94 -3.61
N LEU A 91 10.82 7.06 -4.16
CA LEU A 91 11.04 7.41 -5.56
C LEU A 91 12.45 7.87 -5.86
N SER A 92 13.18 8.39 -4.89
CA SER A 92 14.59 8.75 -5.10
C SER A 92 15.51 7.53 -5.26
N ILE A 93 15.01 6.30 -5.04
CA ILE A 93 15.83 5.08 -4.97
C ILE A 93 15.34 4.05 -6.00
N GLU A 94 16.08 3.87 -7.10
CA GLU A 94 15.70 2.98 -8.22
C GLU A 94 15.48 1.51 -7.80
N ALA A 95 16.35 0.99 -6.91
CA ALA A 95 16.22 -0.37 -6.39
C ALA A 95 14.92 -0.56 -5.58
N VAL A 96 14.48 0.47 -4.85
CA VAL A 96 13.22 0.46 -4.11
C VAL A 96 12.04 0.49 -5.08
N GLN A 97 12.09 1.33 -6.12
CA GLN A 97 11.03 1.38 -7.14
C GLN A 97 10.81 0.03 -7.84
N SER A 98 11.89 -0.62 -8.28
CA SER A 98 11.84 -1.92 -8.95
C SER A 98 11.22 -2.99 -8.04
N ARG A 99 11.62 -3.02 -6.76
CA ARG A 99 11.06 -3.96 -5.77
C ARG A 99 9.61 -3.65 -5.45
N LYS A 100 9.21 -2.38 -5.49
CA LYS A 100 7.81 -1.94 -5.28
C LYS A 100 6.86 -2.53 -6.34
N GLN A 101 7.30 -2.60 -7.61
CA GLN A 101 6.52 -3.25 -8.67
C GLN A 101 6.33 -4.75 -8.41
N ALA A 102 7.39 -5.45 -7.98
CA ALA A 102 7.29 -6.85 -7.61
C ALA A 102 6.36 -7.07 -6.41
N ASN A 103 6.36 -6.14 -5.44
CA ASN A 103 5.45 -6.18 -4.30
C ASN A 103 3.98 -6.05 -4.72
N TYR A 104 3.64 -5.17 -5.68
CA TYR A 104 2.25 -5.09 -6.17
C TYR A 104 1.73 -6.41 -6.74
N ILE A 105 2.56 -7.13 -7.51
CA ILE A 105 2.20 -8.44 -8.05
C ILE A 105 2.02 -9.47 -6.93
N ARG A 106 2.86 -9.40 -5.90
CA ARG A 106 2.75 -10.27 -4.72
C ARG A 106 1.47 -9.96 -3.95
N ASP A 107 1.19 -8.70 -3.68
CA ASP A 107 0.02 -8.23 -2.94
C ASP A 107 -1.27 -8.60 -3.67
N GLU A 108 -1.31 -8.48 -5.00
CA GLU A 108 -2.46 -8.92 -5.82
C GLU A 108 -2.78 -10.40 -5.58
N LYS A 109 -1.77 -11.26 -5.57
CA LYS A 109 -1.95 -12.70 -5.31
C LYS A 109 -2.45 -12.97 -3.89
N LEU A 110 -1.91 -12.26 -2.91
CA LEU A 110 -2.31 -12.40 -1.51
C LEU A 110 -3.76 -11.96 -1.30
N VAL A 111 -4.14 -10.82 -1.89
CA VAL A 111 -5.51 -10.29 -1.84
C VAL A 111 -6.46 -11.25 -2.54
N LEU A 112 -6.12 -11.75 -3.73
CA LEU A 112 -6.94 -12.74 -4.44
C LEU A 112 -7.21 -13.99 -3.60
N GLU A 113 -6.19 -14.51 -2.92
CA GLU A 113 -6.35 -15.68 -2.06
C GLU A 113 -7.31 -15.38 -0.89
N ALA A 114 -7.18 -14.22 -0.25
CA ALA A 114 -8.12 -13.81 0.81
C ALA A 114 -9.55 -13.62 0.29
N LEU A 115 -9.71 -13.09 -0.94
CA LEU A 115 -11.02 -12.95 -1.58
C LEU A 115 -11.66 -14.33 -1.85
N ARG A 116 -10.89 -15.30 -2.35
CA ARG A 116 -11.37 -16.69 -2.58
C ARG A 116 -11.80 -17.37 -1.30
N GLN A 117 -11.06 -17.18 -0.21
CA GLN A 117 -11.41 -17.73 1.10
C GLN A 117 -12.71 -17.14 1.64
N ARG A 118 -12.92 -15.84 1.43
CA ARG A 118 -14.11 -15.14 1.92
C ARG A 118 -15.35 -15.37 1.05
N TRP A 119 -15.19 -15.49 -0.27
CA TRP A 119 -16.28 -15.72 -1.22
C TRP A 119 -16.03 -16.97 -2.08
N PRO A 120 -16.09 -18.18 -1.49
CA PRO A 120 -15.78 -19.41 -2.21
C PRO A 120 -16.77 -19.75 -3.33
N MET A 121 -17.97 -19.16 -3.31
CA MET A 121 -19.03 -19.39 -4.31
C MET A 121 -19.08 -18.31 -5.40
N GLU A 122 -18.27 -17.25 -5.30
CA GLU A 122 -18.21 -16.20 -6.31
C GLU A 122 -17.38 -16.67 -7.52
N ASP A 123 -17.70 -16.16 -8.71
CA ASP A 123 -16.94 -16.45 -9.92
C ASP A 123 -15.45 -16.05 -9.78
N ASP A 124 -14.53 -16.94 -10.15
CA ASP A 124 -13.10 -16.72 -9.97
C ASP A 124 -12.59 -15.51 -10.77
N MET A 125 -13.14 -15.26 -11.96
CA MET A 125 -12.74 -14.11 -12.76
C MET A 125 -13.17 -12.80 -12.08
N SER A 126 -14.37 -12.76 -11.50
CA SER A 126 -14.85 -11.63 -10.68
C SER A 126 -13.90 -11.32 -9.52
N LEU A 127 -13.41 -12.35 -8.81
CA LEU A 127 -12.45 -12.17 -7.72
C LEU A 127 -11.08 -11.69 -8.21
N ARG A 128 -10.60 -12.22 -9.35
CA ARG A 128 -9.35 -11.78 -10.00
C ARG A 128 -9.41 -10.31 -10.44
N VAL A 129 -10.52 -9.91 -11.07
CA VAL A 129 -10.76 -8.51 -11.43
C VAL A 129 -10.77 -7.64 -10.18
N THR A 130 -11.42 -8.09 -9.11
CA THR A 130 -11.48 -7.36 -7.85
C THR A 130 -10.09 -7.15 -7.24
N ALA A 131 -9.26 -8.19 -7.17
CA ALA A 131 -7.89 -8.09 -6.67
C ALA A 131 -7.03 -7.15 -7.54
N PHE A 132 -7.11 -7.29 -8.86
CA PHE A 132 -6.40 -6.43 -9.80
C PHE A 132 -6.81 -4.96 -9.66
N VAL A 133 -8.11 -4.69 -9.55
CA VAL A 133 -8.65 -3.34 -9.33
C VAL A 133 -8.16 -2.76 -8.00
N ALA A 134 -8.13 -3.56 -6.92
CA ALA A 134 -7.65 -3.10 -5.62
C ALA A 134 -6.20 -2.55 -5.70
N ILE A 135 -5.31 -3.34 -6.30
CA ILE A 135 -3.90 -2.95 -6.44
C ILE A 135 -3.75 -1.81 -7.45
N GLY A 136 -4.46 -1.89 -8.58
CA GLY A 136 -4.46 -0.85 -9.62
C GLY A 136 -4.92 0.51 -9.12
N CYS A 137 -6.05 0.58 -8.40
CA CYS A 137 -6.57 1.80 -7.80
C CYS A 137 -5.64 2.36 -6.72
N THR A 138 -4.97 1.52 -5.94
CA THR A 138 -3.94 2.00 -5.00
C THR A 138 -2.79 2.68 -5.75
N ARG A 139 -2.28 2.04 -6.81
CA ARG A 139 -1.20 2.60 -7.61
C ARG A 139 -1.60 3.94 -8.24
N LEU A 140 -2.75 3.97 -8.92
CA LEU A 140 -3.25 5.17 -9.60
C LEU A 140 -3.57 6.31 -8.63
N SER A 141 -4.14 6.01 -7.46
CA SER A 141 -4.42 7.04 -6.45
C SER A 141 -3.14 7.66 -5.89
N LEU A 142 -2.10 6.85 -5.63
CA LEU A 142 -0.77 7.36 -5.27
C LEU A 142 -0.16 8.20 -6.40
N ASP A 143 -0.21 7.74 -7.65
CA ASP A 143 0.28 8.48 -8.81
C ASP A 143 -0.40 9.86 -8.93
N ALA A 144 -1.73 9.89 -8.84
CA ALA A 144 -2.51 11.12 -8.94
C ALA A 144 -2.30 12.06 -7.75
N TRP A 145 -2.24 11.51 -6.53
CA TRP A 145 -1.98 12.27 -5.32
C TRP A 145 -0.61 12.95 -5.36
N ARG A 146 0.41 12.25 -5.86
CA ARG A 146 1.76 12.80 -6.09
C ARG A 146 1.76 13.91 -7.13
N ALA A 147 1.10 13.68 -8.27
CA ALA A 147 0.99 14.69 -9.33
C ALA A 147 0.30 15.97 -8.84
N ALA A 148 -0.58 15.86 -7.84
CA ALA A 148 -1.25 16.97 -7.17
C ALA A 148 -0.49 17.55 -5.96
N GLY A 149 0.77 17.15 -5.75
CA GLY A 149 1.64 17.67 -4.70
C GLY A 149 1.31 17.16 -3.29
N GLY A 150 0.46 16.15 -3.15
CA GLY A 150 0.10 15.55 -1.87
C GLY A 150 -0.62 16.50 -0.91
N THR A 151 -1.43 17.42 -1.43
CA THR A 151 -2.09 18.49 -0.66
C THR A 151 -3.44 18.09 -0.06
N ARG A 152 -4.03 16.99 -0.53
CA ARG A 152 -5.34 16.47 -0.06
C ARG A 152 -5.20 15.03 0.40
N PRO A 153 -6.08 14.51 1.28
CA PRO A 153 -6.04 13.13 1.74
C PRO A 153 -6.04 12.11 0.59
N ILE A 154 -5.22 11.06 0.69
CA ILE A 154 -5.08 10.01 -0.33
C ILE A 154 -6.40 9.28 -0.61
N VAL A 155 -7.28 9.18 0.39
CA VAL A 155 -8.61 8.57 0.26
C VAL A 155 -9.48 9.26 -0.80
N GLU A 156 -9.34 10.57 -1.00
CA GLU A 156 -10.09 11.28 -2.04
C GLU A 156 -9.67 10.82 -3.47
N TYR A 157 -8.38 10.54 -3.67
CA TYR A 157 -7.86 10.04 -4.94
C TYR A 157 -8.22 8.58 -5.17
N LEU A 158 -8.27 7.79 -4.10
CA LEU A 158 -8.77 6.41 -4.12
C LEU A 158 -10.24 6.38 -4.57
N ASP A 159 -11.09 7.20 -3.95
CA ASP A 159 -12.51 7.28 -4.29
C ASP A 159 -12.73 7.70 -5.74
N ARG A 160 -11.93 8.65 -6.22
CA ARG A 160 -11.95 9.06 -7.63
C ARG A 160 -11.56 7.92 -8.57
N ALA A 161 -10.54 7.12 -8.22
CA ALA A 161 -10.11 5.98 -9.03
C ALA A 161 -11.21 4.91 -9.12
N PHE A 162 -11.89 4.60 -8.02
CA PHE A 162 -13.03 3.68 -8.02
C PHE A 162 -14.25 4.23 -8.77
N ALA A 163 -14.56 5.52 -8.61
CA ALA A 163 -15.66 6.16 -9.33
C ALA A 163 -15.47 6.11 -10.85
N ALA A 164 -14.23 6.29 -11.34
CA ALA A 164 -13.93 6.21 -12.76
C ALA A 164 -14.31 4.84 -13.36
N LEU A 165 -14.00 3.73 -12.66
CA LEU A 165 -14.38 2.38 -13.08
C LEU A 165 -15.89 2.21 -13.26
N THR A 166 -16.68 2.73 -12.31
CA THR A 166 -18.15 2.65 -12.37
C THR A 166 -18.75 3.50 -13.48
N SER A 167 -18.18 4.68 -13.73
CA SER A 167 -18.70 5.65 -14.71
C SER A 167 -18.52 5.20 -16.16
N ASP A 168 -17.49 4.39 -16.43
CA ASP A 168 -17.21 3.88 -17.77
C ASP A 168 -18.05 2.63 -18.07
N LEU A 169 -18.28 1.77 -17.08
CA LEU A 169 -19.14 0.59 -17.22
C LEU A 169 -20.63 0.93 -17.36
N ALA A 170 -21.08 2.07 -16.80
CA ALA A 170 -22.46 2.54 -16.92
C ALA A 170 -22.76 3.26 -18.26
N ARG A 171 -21.73 3.56 -19.06
CA ARG A 171 -21.85 4.27 -20.35
C ARG A 171 -21.85 3.34 -21.57
N GLY A 172 -21.73 2.02 -21.37
CA GLY A 172 -21.85 1.00 -22.42
C GLY A 172 -23.15 0.23 -22.28
#